data_AF-A0A522M651-F1
#
_entry.id   AF-A0A522M651-F1
#
_cell.length_a   1.000
_cell.length_b   1.000
_cell.length_c   1.000
_cell.angle_alpha   90.00
_cell.angle_beta   90.00
_cell.angle_gamma   90.00
#
_symmetry.space_group_name_H-M   'P 1'
#
loop_
_entity.id
_entity.type
_entity.pdbx_description
1 polymer ?
#
loop_
_entity_poly.entity_id
_entity_poly.type
_entity_poly.pdbx_seq_one_letter_code
_entity_poly.pdbx_strand_id
1 'polypeptide(L)' 'LELLPQLLKMGVRAIKIEGRQRSPAYVAQVTQVWREAIDACTGNPHRYAPRAAWMTSLDQVAEGQQHTLGAYHRPWK' A
#
# COMPACT_ATOMS: atom_id res chain seq x y z
N LEU A 1 0.67 -0.03 3.72
CA LEU A 1 0.92 1.39 3.39
C LEU A 1 1.88 2.09 4.36
N GLU A 2 2.06 1.59 5.58
CA GLU A 2 2.92 2.19 6.62
C GLU A 2 4.39 2.34 6.24
N LEU A 3 4.91 1.46 5.37
CA LEU A 3 6.30 1.51 4.94
C LEU A 3 6.60 2.62 3.91
N LEU A 4 5.60 3.33 3.38
CA LEU A 4 5.82 4.33 2.33
C LEU A 4 6.89 5.39 2.67
N PRO A 5 6.93 5.99 3.88
CA PRO A 5 7.99 6.94 4.23
C PRO A 5 9.39 6.31 4.21
N GLN A 6 9.51 5.05 4.63
CA GLN A 6 10.77 4.33 4.65
C GLN A 6 11.23 3.99 3.22
N LEU A 7 10.31 3.52 2.38
CA LEU A 7 10.57 3.25 0.95
C LEU A 7 11.00 4.52 0.21
N LEU A 8 10.33 5.64 0.48
CA LEU A 8 10.69 6.94 -0.07
C LEU A 8 12.10 7.37 0.38
N LYS A 9 12.41 7.23 1.67
CA LYS A 9 13.75 7.52 2.22
C LYS A 9 14.84 6.65 1.61
N MET A 10 14.53 5.40 1.27
CA MET A 10 15.46 4.48 0.58
C MET A 10 15.62 4.80 -0.92
N GLY A 11 14.88 5.79 -1.45
CA GLY A 11 15.00 6.22 -2.84
C GLY A 11 14.21 5.36 -3.82
N VAL A 12 13.26 4.53 -3.36
CA VAL A 12 12.38 3.73 -4.22
C VAL A 12 11.59 4.66 -5.15
N ARG A 13 11.66 4.39 -6.46
CA ARG A 13 11.00 5.22 -7.50
C ARG A 13 9.79 4.59 -8.16
N ALA A 14 9.58 3.29 -7.95
CA ALA A 14 8.49 2.56 -8.57
C ALA A 14 7.90 1.52 -7.60
N ILE A 15 6.59 1.38 -7.65
CA ILE A 15 5.83 0.34 -6.96
C ILE A 15 5.05 -0.42 -8.03
N LYS A 16 5.16 -1.75 -8.02
CA LYS A 16 4.42 -2.61 -8.94
C LYS A 16 3.18 -3.16 -8.23
N ILE A 17 2.02 -2.94 -8.83
CA ILE A 17 0.76 -3.57 -8.43
C ILE A 17 0.49 -4.71 -9.43
N GLU A 18 0.34 -5.93 -8.93
CA GLU A 18 0.02 -7.11 -9.76
C GLU A 18 -1.48 -7.36 -9.66
N GLY A 19 -2.14 -7.43 -10.81
CA GLY A 19 -3.59 -7.64 -10.92
C GLY A 19 -3.97 -8.73 -11.92
N ARG A 20 -3.06 -9.63 -12.29
CA ARG A 20 -3.38 -10.72 -13.21
C ARG A 20 -4.46 -11.59 -12.57
N GLN A 21 -5.45 -11.98 -13.36
CA GLN A 21 -6.65 -12.70 -12.89
C GLN A 21 -7.52 -11.91 -11.88
N ARG A 22 -7.37 -10.59 -11.79
CA ARG A 22 -8.28 -9.72 -11.03
C ARG A 22 -9.18 -8.91 -11.96
N SER A 23 -10.34 -8.48 -11.46
CA SER A 23 -11.29 -7.69 -12.23
C SER A 23 -10.78 -6.26 -12.47
N PRO A 24 -11.27 -5.54 -13.50
CA PRO A 24 -10.94 -4.13 -13.70
C PRO A 24 -11.27 -3.26 -12.47
N ALA A 25 -12.39 -3.54 -11.80
CA ALA A 25 -12.80 -2.82 -10.59
C ALA A 25 -11.80 -3.00 -9.43
N TYR A 26 -11.27 -4.22 -9.24
CA TYR A 26 -10.20 -4.47 -8.27
C TYR A 26 -8.96 -3.62 -8.57
N VAL A 27 -8.49 -3.65 -9.83
CA VAL A 27 -7.26 -2.96 -10.23
C VAL A 27 -7.43 -1.44 -10.07
N ALA A 28 -8.59 -0.90 -10.44
CA ALA A 28 -8.92 0.51 -10.23
C ALA A 28 -8.88 0.89 -8.75
N GLN A 29 -9.57 0.13 -7.89
CA GLN A 29 -9.64 0.41 -6.45
C GLN A 29 -8.27 0.40 -5.79
N VAL A 30 -7.48 -0.66 -6.02
CA VAL A 30 -6.13 -0.78 -5.43
C VAL A 30 -5.23 0.34 -5.95
N THR A 31 -5.25 0.62 -7.25
CA THR A 31 -4.40 1.66 -7.85
C THR A 31 -4.75 3.04 -7.29
N GLN A 32 -6.04 3.36 -7.13
CA GLN A 32 -6.50 4.63 -6.57
C GLN A 32 -6.01 4.80 -5.12
N VAL A 33 -6.22 3.80 -4.26
CA VAL A 33 -5.77 3.87 -2.86
C VAL A 33 -4.25 4.06 -2.77
N TRP A 34 -3.48 3.30 -3.55
CA TRP A 34 -2.03 3.46 -3.58
C TRP A 34 -1.61 4.82 -4.10
N ARG A 35 -2.31 5.39 -5.08
CA ARG A 35 -2.01 6.73 -5.60
C ARG A 35 -2.22 7.79 -4.53
N GLU A 36 -3.38 7.79 -3.89
CA GLU A 36 -3.69 8.72 -2.79
C GLU A 36 -2.68 8.61 -1.64
N ALA A 37 -2.29 7.39 -1.27
CA ALA A 37 -1.31 7.15 -0.21
C ALA A 37 0.10 7.63 -0.60
N ILE A 38 0.53 7.39 -1.83
CA ILE A 38 1.82 7.89 -2.34
C ILE A 38 1.83 9.42 -2.36
N ASP A 39 0.80 10.05 -2.89
CA ASP A 39 0.72 11.50 -3.02
C ASP A 39 0.68 12.19 -1.65
N ALA A 40 -0.04 11.60 -0.68
CA ALA A 40 -0.02 12.08 0.71
C ALA A 40 1.37 11.92 1.35
N CYS A 41 2.05 10.79 1.09
CA CYS A 41 3.39 10.54 1.63
C CYS A 41 4.44 11.47 1.02
N THR A 42 4.38 11.76 -0.28
CA THR A 42 5.34 12.65 -0.95
C THR A 42 5.13 14.10 -0.55
N GLY A 43 3.88 14.53 -0.31
CA GLY A 43 3.57 15.89 0.15
C GLY A 43 4.05 16.20 1.57
N ASN A 44 4.00 15.24 2.49
CA ASN A 44 4.55 15.41 3.84
C ASN A 44 5.00 14.07 4.47
N PRO A 45 6.20 13.59 4.14
CA PRO A 45 6.68 12.29 4.61
C PRO A 45 6.76 12.16 6.14
N HIS A 46 7.05 13.27 6.84
CA HIS A 46 7.22 13.29 8.30
C HIS A 46 5.91 13.18 9.07
N ARG A 47 4.78 13.57 8.47
CA ARG A 47 3.43 13.47 9.07
C ARG A 47 2.56 12.40 8.41
N TYR A 48 3.13 11.62 7.50
CA TYR A 48 2.38 10.59 6.80
C TYR A 48 1.95 9.49 7.77
N ALA A 49 0.65 9.18 7.73
CA ALA A 49 0.07 7.98 8.31
C ALA A 49 -1.00 7.45 7.34
N PRO A 50 -1.15 6.12 7.19
CA PRO A 50 -2.25 5.56 6.41
C PRO A 50 -3.60 6.00 6.98
N ARG A 51 -4.52 6.40 6.10
CA ARG A 51 -5.90 6.70 6.49
C ARG A 51 -6.68 5.40 6.70
N ALA A 52 -7.55 5.38 7.70
CA ALA A 52 -8.42 4.22 7.97
C ALA A 52 -9.23 3.80 6.73
N ALA A 53 -9.77 4.76 5.98
CA ALA A 53 -10.55 4.49 4.75
C ALA A 53 -9.73 3.73 3.68
N TRP A 54 -8.43 4.00 3.56
CA TRP A 54 -7.55 3.27 2.64
C TRP A 54 -7.37 1.82 3.10
N MET A 55 -7.15 1.61 4.39
CA MET A 55 -7.00 0.27 4.96
C MET A 55 -8.28 -0.53 4.76
N THR A 56 -9.43 0.02 5.11
CA THR A 56 -10.75 -0.61 4.89
C THR A 56 -11.00 -0.96 3.43
N SER A 57 -10.65 -0.06 2.50
CA SER A 57 -10.79 -0.33 1.06
C SER A 57 -9.88 -1.47 0.59
N LEU A 58 -8.64 -1.53 1.08
CA LEU A 58 -7.72 -2.61 0.75
C LEU A 58 -8.12 -3.93 1.43
N ASP A 59 -8.68 -3.90 2.64
CA ASP A 59 -9.19 -5.08 3.36
C ASP A 59 -10.29 -5.80 2.57
N GLN A 60 -11.20 -5.03 1.95
CA GLN A 60 -12.31 -5.57 1.15
C GLN A 60 -11.85 -6.41 -0.04
N VAL A 61 -10.63 -6.16 -0.54
CA VAL A 61 -10.09 -6.82 -1.72
C VAL A 61 -8.91 -7.75 -1.40
N ALA A 62 -8.43 -7.72 -0.15
CA ALA A 62 -7.40 -8.63 0.34
C ALA A 62 -8.01 -10.01 0.63
N GLU A 63 -7.34 -11.05 0.12
CA GLU A 63 -7.74 -12.43 0.40
C GLU A 63 -7.62 -12.71 1.91
N GLY A 64 -8.72 -13.12 2.53
CA GLY A 64 -8.79 -13.29 3.99
C GLY A 64 -8.65 -12.00 4.81
N GLN A 65 -8.75 -10.81 4.19
CA GLN A 65 -8.56 -9.49 4.84
C GLN A 65 -7.18 -9.32 5.51
N GLN A 66 -6.17 -10.04 5.02
CA GLN A 66 -4.83 -9.98 5.59
C GLN A 66 -3.89 -9.15 4.72
N HIS A 67 -3.20 -8.21 5.36
CA HIS A 67 -2.04 -7.54 4.79
C HIS A 67 -0.77 -8.21 5.30
N THR A 68 0.21 -8.38 4.43
CA THR A 68 1.52 -8.89 4.82
C THR A 68 2.60 -7.92 4.38
N LEU A 69 3.63 -7.74 5.21
CA LEU A 69 4.86 -7.08 4.77
C LEU A 69 5.76 -8.06 4.00
N GLY A 70 5.32 -9.30 3.78
CA GLY A 70 6.07 -10.34 3.09
C GLY A 70 7.42 -10.56 3.78
N ALA A 71 8.51 -10.48 2.99
CA ALA A 71 9.88 -10.66 3.47
C ALA A 71 10.35 -9.64 4.54
N TYR A 72 9.61 -8.55 4.75
CA TYR A 72 9.86 -7.58 5.81
C TYR A 72 9.20 -7.97 7.15
N HIS A 73 8.21 -8.88 7.15
CA HIS A 73 7.65 -9.44 8.37
C HIS A 73 8.43 -10.72 8.74
N ARG A 74 9.33 -10.61 9.71
CA ARG A 74 10.22 -11.70 10.15
C ARG A 74 10.00 -12.03 11.64
N PRO A 75 8.92 -12.76 12.01
CA PRO A 75 8.60 -13.08 13.40
C PRO A 75 9.63 -14.01 14.09
N TRP A 76 10.58 -14.57 13.34
CA TRP A 76 11.64 -15.46 13.84
C TRP A 76 12.98 -14.77 14.10
N LYS A 77 13.01 -13.43 14.03
CA LYS A 77 14.12 -12.59 14.50
C LYS A 77 13.66 -11.80 15.70
#